data_AF-A0A2Z6R5C1-F1
#
_entry.id   AF-A0A2Z6R5C1-F1
#
_cell.length_a   1.000
_cell.length_b   1.000
_cell.length_c   1.000
_cell.angle_alpha   90.00
_cell.angle_beta   90.00
_cell.angle_gamma   90.00
#
_symmetry.space_group_name_H-M   'P 1'
#
loop_
_entity.id
_entity.type
_entity.pdbx_description
1 polymer ?
#
loop_
_entity_poly.entity_id
_entity_poly.type
_entity_poly.pdbx_seq_one_letter_code
_entity_poly.pdbx_strand_id
1 'polypeptide(L)'
;MNLIWMEYIKAYPIRGYHAEKKPYLRIVAPNKDLRFTALDIISSYNSKVDPECKIETASDDTGTYYRKVAKEYRIPLSGWGLISNYRYNFSAPYYAKSQHCPHAFYVQIDNFRPIEDFEPFYKIYPSSLFTRDQALVLTWDIETYD
;
A
#
# COMPACT_ATOMS: atom_id res chain seq x y z
N MET A 1 -19.07 -6.83 -10.75
CA MET A 1 -19.68 -5.48 -10.71
C MET A 1 -18.56 -4.46 -10.76
N ASN A 2 -18.44 -3.73 -11.86
CA ASN A 2 -17.44 -2.66 -12.08
C ASN A 2 -18.07 -1.29 -11.82
N LEU A 3 -18.54 -1.03 -10.58
CA LEU A 3 -19.05 0.30 -10.28
C LEU A 3 -17.96 1.15 -9.64
N ILE A 4 -17.66 2.26 -10.31
CA ILE A 4 -17.03 3.41 -9.69
C ILE A 4 -18.06 4.00 -8.73
N TRP A 5 -17.67 4.20 -7.46
CA TRP A 5 -18.48 4.95 -6.51
C TRP A 5 -18.05 6.40 -6.50
N MET A 6 -18.94 7.28 -6.08
CA MET A 6 -18.63 8.67 -5.78
C MET A 6 -19.27 9.06 -4.44
N GLU A 7 -18.51 9.75 -3.61
CA GLU A 7 -18.99 10.29 -2.34
C GLU A 7 -18.52 11.74 -2.14
N TYR A 8 -19.37 12.56 -1.52
CA TYR A 8 -19.02 13.92 -1.15
C TYR A 8 -18.47 13.94 0.26
N ILE A 9 -17.26 14.50 0.43
CA ILE A 9 -16.57 14.60 1.72
C ILE A 9 -16.09 16.03 1.99
N LYS A 10 -15.77 16.34 3.24
CA LYS A 10 -15.06 17.56 3.61
C LYS A 10 -13.67 17.20 4.15
N ALA A 11 -12.62 17.79 3.60
CA ALA A 11 -11.24 17.55 4.00
C ALA A 11 -10.41 18.84 3.97
N TYR A 12 -9.26 18.84 4.65
CA TYR A 12 -8.30 19.94 4.55
C TYR A 12 -7.51 19.82 3.24
N PRO A 13 -7.33 20.92 2.49
CA PRO A 13 -6.47 20.91 1.31
C PRO A 13 -5.02 20.57 1.66
N ILE A 14 -4.34 19.89 0.74
CA ILE A 14 -2.91 19.55 0.88
C ILE A 14 -2.04 20.81 0.77
N ARG A 15 -2.46 21.78 -0.05
CA ARG A 15 -1.70 22.98 -0.35
C ARG A 15 -2.23 24.19 0.42
N GLY A 16 -1.32 24.85 1.14
CA GLY A 16 -1.60 26.04 1.94
C GLY A 16 -2.29 25.72 3.27
N TYR A 17 -2.34 26.72 4.13
CA TYR A 17 -3.05 26.63 5.41
C TYR A 17 -4.51 27.03 5.21
N HIS A 18 -5.43 26.18 5.63
CA HIS A 18 -6.88 26.46 5.63
C HIS A 18 -7.43 26.12 7.00
N ALA A 19 -8.05 27.10 7.67
CA ALA A 19 -8.68 26.90 8.97
C ALA A 19 -9.90 25.97 8.89
N GLU A 20 -10.57 25.93 7.73
CA GLU A 20 -11.77 25.15 7.48
C GLU A 20 -11.57 24.06 6.43
N LYS A 21 -12.35 22.99 6.54
CA LYS A 21 -12.39 21.92 5.55
C LYS A 21 -13.12 22.36 4.29
N LYS A 22 -12.58 22.03 3.12
CA LYS A 22 -13.21 22.26 1.82
C LYS A 22 -13.96 21.01 1.35
N PRO A 23 -15.01 21.17 0.51
CA PRO A 23 -15.69 20.04 -0.11
C PRO A 23 -14.78 19.36 -1.15
N TYR A 24 -14.77 18.03 -1.15
CA TYR A 24 -14.09 17.18 -2.13
C TYR A 24 -15.04 16.10 -2.64
N LEU A 25 -14.84 15.70 -3.89
CA LEU A 25 -15.45 14.50 -4.45
C LEU A 25 -14.45 13.35 -4.32
N ARG A 26 -14.80 12.31 -3.54
CA ARG A 26 -14.00 11.09 -3.45
C ARG A 26 -14.56 10.04 -4.40
N ILE A 27 -13.69 9.59 -5.30
CA ILE A 27 -14.00 8.59 -6.32
C ILE A 27 -13.33 7.29 -5.87
N VAL A 28 -14.10 6.21 -5.77
CA VAL A 28 -13.56 4.87 -5.45
C VAL A 28 -13.68 4.00 -6.68
N ALA A 29 -12.52 3.56 -7.18
CA ALA A 29 -12.41 2.61 -8.27
C ALA A 29 -12.34 1.18 -7.71
N PRO A 30 -12.97 0.20 -8.39
CA PRO A 30 -13.01 -1.18 -7.91
C PRO A 30 -11.68 -1.92 -8.11
N ASN A 31 -10.77 -1.40 -8.94
CA ASN A 31 -9.44 -1.96 -9.14
C ASN A 31 -8.40 -0.87 -9.47
N LYS A 32 -7.13 -1.28 -9.43
CA LYS A 32 -5.96 -0.45 -9.72
C LYS A 32 -6.03 0.19 -11.11
N ASP A 33 -6.44 -0.56 -12.12
CA ASP A 33 -6.34 -0.12 -13.51
C ASP A 33 -7.36 1.00 -13.78
N LEU A 34 -8.59 0.85 -13.30
CA LEU A 34 -9.62 1.89 -13.38
C LEU A 34 -9.24 3.14 -12.58
N ARG A 35 -8.55 2.98 -11.45
CA ARG A 35 -7.99 4.12 -10.70
C ARG A 35 -6.98 4.88 -11.57
N PHE A 36 -6.07 4.18 -12.24
CA PHE A 36 -5.09 4.82 -13.12
C PHE A 36 -5.75 5.51 -14.31
N THR A 37 -6.71 4.86 -14.96
CA THR A 37 -7.49 5.50 -16.03
C THR A 37 -8.15 6.80 -15.56
N ALA A 38 -8.72 6.84 -14.35
CA ALA A 38 -9.31 8.05 -13.79
C ALA A 38 -8.28 9.17 -13.58
N LEU A 39 -7.08 8.84 -13.07
CA LEU A 39 -6.00 9.81 -12.92
C LEU A 39 -5.48 10.33 -14.27
N ASP A 40 -5.37 9.45 -15.27
CA ASP A 40 -4.94 9.82 -16.63
C ASP A 40 -5.93 10.76 -17.30
N ILE A 41 -7.23 10.54 -17.11
CA ILE A 41 -8.29 11.44 -17.60
C ILE A 41 -8.14 12.83 -16.96
N ILE A 42 -7.96 12.91 -15.64
CA ILE A 42 -7.78 14.19 -14.93
C ILE A 42 -6.50 14.89 -15.40
N SER A 43 -5.40 14.15 -15.55
CA SER A 43 -4.13 14.68 -16.05
C SER A 43 -4.27 15.22 -17.48
N SER A 44 -4.93 14.46 -18.36
CA SER A 44 -5.18 14.84 -19.76
C SER A 44 -6.12 16.02 -19.90
N TYR A 45 -7.05 16.20 -18.96
CA TYR A 45 -7.89 17.39 -18.88
C TYR A 45 -7.05 18.61 -18.45
N ASN A 46 -6.30 18.47 -17.36
CA ASN A 46 -5.46 19.53 -16.80
C ASN A 46 -4.35 20.02 -17.75
N SER A 47 -3.95 19.23 -18.75
CA SER A 47 -2.98 19.66 -19.77
C SER A 47 -3.57 20.53 -20.87
N LYS A 48 -4.90 20.57 -21.02
CA LYS A 48 -5.60 21.28 -22.10
C LYS A 48 -6.33 22.54 -21.65
N VAL A 49 -6.46 22.76 -20.34
CA VAL A 49 -7.23 23.87 -19.77
C VAL A 49 -6.34 24.93 -19.15
N ASP A 50 -6.87 26.14 -19.06
CA ASP A 50 -6.20 27.25 -18.38
C ASP A 50 -5.88 26.91 -16.91
N PRO A 51 -4.82 27.47 -16.33
CA PRO A 51 -4.41 27.17 -14.95
C PRO A 51 -5.52 27.32 -13.91
N GLU A 52 -6.44 28.26 -14.09
CA GLU A 52 -7.56 28.53 -13.18
C GLU A 52 -8.66 27.46 -13.25
N CYS A 53 -8.74 26.72 -14.35
CA CYS A 53 -9.72 25.65 -14.59
C CYS A 53 -9.20 24.26 -14.21
N LYS A 54 -7.96 24.15 -13.73
CA LYS A 54 -7.36 22.86 -13.37
C LYS A 54 -8.05 22.25 -12.16
N ILE A 55 -8.28 20.94 -12.24
CA ILE A 55 -8.82 20.15 -11.13
C ILE A 55 -7.66 19.75 -10.22
N GLU A 56 -7.74 20.12 -8.94
CA GLU A 56 -6.78 19.68 -7.93
C GLU A 56 -7.12 18.27 -7.44
N THR A 57 -6.11 17.38 -7.41
CA THR A 57 -6.25 16.04 -6.83
C THR A 57 -5.59 15.99 -5.45
N ALA A 58 -6.32 15.51 -4.45
CA ALA A 58 -5.76 15.22 -3.13
C ALA A 58 -5.03 13.86 -3.06
N SER A 59 -5.03 13.10 -4.16
CA SER A 59 -4.22 11.90 -4.31
C SER A 59 -2.95 12.27 -5.05
N ASP A 60 -1.82 12.33 -4.34
CA ASP A 60 -0.48 12.55 -4.87
C ASP A 60 0.16 11.26 -5.41
N ASP A 61 -0.37 10.10 -5.04
CA ASP A 61 0.16 8.80 -5.42
C ASP A 61 -0.26 8.40 -6.85
N THR A 62 0.39 9.00 -7.85
CA THR A 62 0.28 8.60 -9.26
C THR A 62 1.03 7.30 -9.57
N GLY A 63 1.76 6.77 -8.58
CA GLY A 63 2.54 5.55 -8.69
C GLY A 63 1.80 4.33 -8.15
N THR A 64 2.53 3.47 -7.45
CA THR A 64 2.12 2.10 -7.15
C THR A 64 1.06 1.97 -6.07
N TYR A 65 -0.05 1.29 -6.39
CA TYR A 65 -1.22 1.13 -5.52
C TYR A 65 -0.91 0.61 -4.10
N TYR A 66 0.14 -0.19 -3.93
CA TYR A 66 0.50 -0.75 -2.63
C TYR A 66 0.90 0.32 -1.61
N ARG A 67 1.42 1.49 -2.03
CA ARG A 67 1.77 2.59 -1.12
C ARG A 67 0.52 3.22 -0.53
N LYS A 68 -0.50 3.45 -1.37
CA LYS A 68 -1.82 3.89 -0.94
C LYS A 68 -2.42 2.92 0.08
N VAL A 69 -2.40 1.62 -0.20
CA VAL A 69 -2.87 0.57 0.73
C VAL A 69 -2.08 0.61 2.04
N ALA A 70 -0.74 0.61 1.98
CA ALA A 70 0.10 0.64 3.16
C ALA A 70 -0.16 1.87 4.05
N LYS A 71 -0.29 3.07 3.44
CA LYS A 71 -0.63 4.30 4.17
C LYS A 71 -2.01 4.25 4.82
N GLU A 72 -3.02 3.80 4.07
CA GLU A 72 -4.42 3.81 4.53
C GLU A 72 -4.66 2.81 5.66
N TYR A 73 -4.00 1.65 5.59
CA TYR A 73 -4.07 0.62 6.61
C TYR A 73 -2.91 0.63 7.61
N ARG A 74 -2.04 1.66 7.56
CA ARG A 74 -0.89 1.83 8.45
C ARG A 74 0.02 0.58 8.51
N ILE A 75 0.20 -0.07 7.36
CA ILE A 75 1.12 -1.20 7.23
C ILE A 75 2.54 -0.62 7.16
N PRO A 76 3.43 -0.96 8.11
CA PRO A 76 4.81 -0.49 8.06
C PRO A 76 5.53 -1.14 6.87
N LEU A 77 6.43 -0.40 6.23
CA LEU A 77 7.23 -0.93 5.11
C LEU A 77 8.29 -1.94 5.56
N SER A 78 8.69 -1.88 6.83
CA SER A 78 9.62 -2.78 7.49
C SER A 78 9.25 -2.94 8.96
N GLY A 79 9.63 -4.07 9.55
CA GLY A 79 9.34 -4.40 10.94
C GLY A 79 8.51 -5.67 11.07
N TRP A 80 8.11 -5.97 12.30
CA TRP A 80 7.38 -7.18 12.63
C TRP A 80 5.87 -6.96 12.57
N GLY A 81 5.15 -7.94 12.04
CA GLY A 81 3.69 -7.92 11.97
C GLY A 81 3.11 -9.23 12.46
N LEU A 82 2.05 -9.14 13.27
CA LEU A 82 1.26 -10.27 13.69
C LEU A 82 0.10 -10.47 12.70
N ILE A 83 -0.03 -11.68 12.17
CA ILE A 83 -1.18 -12.10 11.37
C ILE A 83 -2.03 -13.08 12.17
N SER A 84 -3.34 -12.93 12.09
CA SER A 84 -4.32 -13.81 12.73
C SER A 84 -5.39 -14.21 11.71
N ASN A 85 -6.20 -15.23 12.05
CA ASN A 85 -7.33 -15.68 11.23
C ASN A 85 -6.99 -15.79 9.72
N TYR A 86 -5.81 -16.32 9.43
CA TYR A 86 -5.26 -16.41 8.08
C TYR A 86 -5.68 -17.71 7.42
N ARG A 87 -5.69 -17.72 6.08
CA ARG A 87 -5.76 -18.95 5.29
C ARG A 87 -4.34 -19.30 4.82
N TYR A 88 -3.84 -20.44 5.27
CA TYR A 88 -2.51 -20.94 4.94
C TYR A 88 -2.57 -21.91 3.76
N ASN A 89 -1.56 -21.82 2.89
CA ASN A 89 -1.33 -22.79 1.82
C ASN A 89 -2.60 -23.05 0.98
N PHE A 90 -3.31 -21.96 0.68
CA PHE A 90 -4.41 -21.98 -0.25
C PHE A 90 -3.86 -22.53 -1.58
N SER A 91 -4.69 -23.22 -2.35
CA SER A 91 -4.51 -23.46 -3.79
C SER A 91 -4.52 -22.12 -4.54
N ALA A 92 -3.57 -21.27 -4.18
CA ALA A 92 -3.33 -19.98 -4.73
C ALA A 92 -2.97 -20.18 -6.21
N PRO A 93 -3.51 -19.36 -7.11
CA PRO A 93 -3.20 -19.51 -8.53
C PRO A 93 -1.68 -19.44 -8.76
N TYR A 94 -1.20 -20.16 -9.77
CA TYR A 94 0.21 -20.50 -10.03
C TYR A 94 1.24 -19.36 -9.82
N TYR A 95 0.86 -18.10 -10.03
CA TYR A 95 1.68 -16.90 -9.81
C TYR A 95 1.95 -16.55 -8.33
N ALA A 96 1.25 -17.17 -7.37
CA ALA A 96 1.46 -16.98 -5.92
C ALA A 96 2.39 -18.03 -5.29
N LYS A 97 2.70 -19.12 -6.01
CA LYS A 97 3.73 -20.08 -5.60
C LYS A 97 5.08 -19.63 -6.16
N SER A 98 5.69 -18.66 -5.50
CA SER A 98 7.11 -18.39 -5.73
C SER A 98 7.92 -19.57 -5.22
N GLN A 99 8.80 -20.14 -6.05
CA GLN A 99 9.78 -21.13 -5.58
C GLN A 99 10.69 -20.56 -4.48
N HIS A 100 10.74 -19.24 -4.34
CA HIS A 100 11.56 -18.52 -3.37
C HIS A 100 10.80 -18.17 -2.08
N CYS A 101 9.50 -18.44 -1.99
CA CYS A 101 8.69 -18.16 -0.79
C CYS A 101 8.07 -19.48 -0.27
N PRO A 102 8.61 -20.08 0.81
CA PRO A 102 8.13 -21.36 1.31
C PRO A 102 6.70 -21.30 1.88
N HIS A 103 6.23 -20.10 2.24
CA HIS A 103 4.93 -19.89 2.85
C HIS A 103 4.18 -18.73 2.18
N ALA A 104 2.89 -18.93 1.95
CA ALA A 104 1.96 -17.90 1.49
C ALA A 104 0.69 -17.92 2.35
N PHE A 105 0.26 -16.72 2.77
CA PHE A 105 -0.88 -16.52 3.64
C PHE A 105 -1.84 -15.52 3.02
N TYR A 106 -3.14 -15.84 3.03
CA TYR A 106 -4.18 -14.87 2.75
C TYR A 106 -4.73 -14.34 4.06
N VAL A 107 -4.64 -13.03 4.25
CA VAL A 107 -4.98 -12.35 5.49
C VAL A 107 -5.89 -11.18 5.14
N GLN A 108 -7.05 -11.10 5.79
CA GLN A 108 -7.85 -9.86 5.74
C GLN A 108 -7.11 -8.78 6.52
N ILE A 109 -7.17 -7.54 6.03
CA ILE A 109 -6.35 -6.46 6.57
C ILE A 109 -6.60 -6.20 8.07
N ASP A 110 -7.84 -6.37 8.53
CA ASP A 110 -8.22 -6.20 9.94
C ASP A 110 -7.56 -7.23 10.88
N ASN A 111 -7.06 -8.33 10.31
CA ASN A 111 -6.37 -9.39 11.04
C ASN A 111 -4.84 -9.25 11.02
N PHE A 112 -4.30 -8.18 10.41
CA PHE A 112 -2.90 -7.79 10.47
C PHE A 112 -2.71 -6.68 11.52
N ARG A 113 -1.66 -6.79 12.34
CA ARG A 113 -1.28 -5.74 13.28
C ARG A 113 0.24 -5.57 13.31
N PRO A 114 0.77 -4.34 13.18
CA PRO A 114 2.19 -4.11 13.42
C PRO A 114 2.52 -4.36 14.89
N ILE A 115 3.70 -4.92 15.16
CA ILE A 115 4.21 -5.14 16.52
C ILE A 115 5.14 -3.98 16.85
N GLU A 116 4.73 -3.15 17.81
CA GLU A 116 5.54 -2.05 18.36
C GLU A 116 6.17 -2.43 19.70
N ASP A 117 5.50 -3.28 20.48
CA ASP A 117 5.96 -3.78 21.78
C ASP A 117 6.07 -5.31 21.77
N PHE A 118 7.27 -5.80 22.07
CA PHE A 118 7.61 -7.23 22.10
C PHE A 118 7.45 -7.87 23.48
N GLU A 119 7.25 -7.09 24.55
CA GLU A 119 7.12 -7.60 25.92
C GLU A 119 6.09 -8.74 26.06
N PRO A 120 4.90 -8.68 25.43
CA PRO A 120 3.95 -9.78 25.49
C PRO A 120 4.45 -11.05 24.79
N PHE A 121 5.29 -10.91 23.76
CA PHE A 121 5.72 -12.00 22.89
C PHE A 121 6.92 -12.76 23.44
N TYR A 122 7.78 -12.14 24.26
CA TYR A 122 8.93 -12.82 24.87
C TYR A 122 8.54 -13.97 25.82
N LYS A 123 7.31 -13.95 26.34
CA LYS A 123 6.77 -15.06 27.16
C LYS A 123 6.32 -16.26 26.34
N ILE A 124 6.08 -16.07 25.05
CA ILE A 124 5.46 -17.07 24.16
C ILE A 124 6.50 -17.61 23.16
N TYR A 125 7.44 -16.77 22.75
CA TYR A 125 8.40 -17.06 21.69
C TYR A 125 9.83 -16.77 22.15
N PRO A 126 10.82 -17.56 21.69
CA PRO A 126 12.23 -17.28 21.93
C PRO A 126 12.61 -15.87 21.47
N SER A 127 13.31 -15.12 22.33
CA SER A 127 13.76 -13.75 22.02
C SER A 127 14.60 -13.68 20.74
N SER A 128 15.37 -14.74 20.46
CA SER A 128 16.20 -14.88 19.25
C SER A 128 15.41 -14.78 17.94
N LEU A 129 14.12 -15.11 17.93
CA LEU A 129 13.27 -14.96 16.74
C LEU A 129 13.05 -13.49 16.35
N PHE A 130 13.12 -12.58 17.32
CA PHE A 130 12.87 -11.16 17.10
C PHE A 130 14.15 -10.33 16.98
N THR A 131 15.29 -10.87 17.43
CA THR A 131 16.57 -10.14 17.49
C THR A 131 17.18 -9.91 16.11
N ARG A 132 16.95 -10.79 15.13
CA ARG A 132 17.51 -10.67 13.77
C ARG A 132 16.52 -11.15 12.73
N ASP A 133 16.34 -10.33 11.70
CA ASP A 133 15.76 -10.78 10.44
C ASP A 133 16.70 -11.83 9.80
N GLN A 134 16.14 -12.90 9.25
CA GLN A 134 16.89 -13.94 8.54
C GLN A 134 17.11 -13.58 7.06
N ALA A 135 17.03 -12.30 6.72
CA ALA A 135 17.32 -11.80 5.39
C ALA A 135 18.71 -12.24 4.90
N LEU A 136 18.74 -12.94 3.77
CA LEU A 136 19.97 -13.33 3.11
C LEU A 136 20.52 -12.13 2.32
N VAL A 137 21.68 -11.61 2.72
CA VAL A 137 22.38 -10.55 2.00
C VAL A 137 23.43 -11.19 1.09
N LEU A 138 23.30 -10.97 -0.22
CA LEU A 138 24.25 -11.46 -1.23
C LEU A 138 25.07 -10.29 -1.78
N THR A 139 26.39 -10.44 -1.75
CA THR A 139 27.35 -9.52 -2.38
C THR A 139 28.15 -10.28 -3.43
N TRP A 140 28.28 -9.72 -4.64
CA TRP A 140 29.01 -10.31 -5.75
C TRP A 140 29.79 -9.23 -6.50
N ASP A 141 30.84 -9.65 -7.20
CA ASP A 141 31.73 -8.81 -7.99
C ASP A 141 32.02 -9.47 -9.35
N ILE A 142 32.33 -8.68 -10.37
CA ILE A 142 32.66 -9.18 -11.70
C ILE A 142 33.83 -8.40 -12.30
N GLU A 143 34.88 -9.12 -12.67
CA GLU A 143 36.07 -8.58 -13.32
C GLU A 143 36.11 -9.04 -14.78
N THR A 144 36.63 -8.18 -15.66
CA THR A 144 36.82 -8.48 -17.09
C THR A 144 38.23 -8.07 -17.48
N TYR A 145 38.87 -8.90 -18.31
CA TYR A 145 40.15 -8.59 -18.95
C TYR A 145 39.89 -8.07 -20.37
N ASP A 146 40.82 -7.27 -20.89
CA ASP A 146 40.89 -6.90 -22.32
C ASP A 146 41.43 -8.05 -23.19
#